data_AF-A0A4R6BS31-F1
#
_entry.id   AF-A0A4R6BS31-F1
#
_cell.length_a   1.000
_cell.length_b   1.000
_cell.length_c   1.000
_cell.angle_alpha   90.00
_cell.angle_beta   90.00
_cell.angle_gamma   90.00
#
_symmetry.space_group_name_H-M   'P 1'
#
loop_
_entity.id
_entity.type
_entity.pdbx_description
1 polymer ?
#
loop_
_entity_poly.entity_id
_entity_poly.type
_entity_poly.pdbx_seq_one_letter_code
_entity_poly.pdbx_strand_id
1 'polypeptide(L)'
;MTRDETMFYTYIDECKTNYFVTEFYKNNRNNEIYNFYSLSSVSFKSEEYLHRFEERWCQFKEKFNIPSNTCLHFAEYKKLLSSNHVKNIELAIKQKLEIFHDNNHVDIARLENILNNSPSSFTKDLEKIKTSDKEIYQEYKKLFNRYTKKTLGIDEKDITAYNLFLDSSSEFNIRIVHNFFLEMKKVLKESNFSILNTDYINKKKSYLPIRKNTEKPELTSLTHRPAKNLSKDEPRITMKKHLDILIEFLISREFEGNIYLDENLPKTTYSKLRFDADGKEFEAKNDLKTAFHECLTTGTERFVQETAVALLDEIRFIRKEEVGSGNNPPHCGSEVVDFLCSLVCTGTRIDYLHKNSVISKEDFPKAKYTTLSFEQNLSDISFQDIIEDKLFLATTIDYS
;
A
#
# COMPACT_ATOMS: atom_id res chain seq x y z
N MET A 1 43.04 6.03 -5.03
CA MET A 1 41.70 5.48 -5.34
C MET A 1 40.83 5.67 -4.11
N THR A 2 40.12 6.79 -4.04
CA THR A 2 39.00 6.99 -3.12
C THR A 2 37.97 5.91 -3.45
N ARG A 3 37.66 5.03 -2.49
CA ARG A 3 36.66 3.99 -2.67
C ARG A 3 35.30 4.62 -2.43
N ASP A 4 34.47 4.70 -3.46
CA ASP A 4 33.16 5.33 -3.38
C ASP A 4 32.26 4.57 -2.41
N GLU A 5 31.72 5.29 -1.42
CA GLU A 5 30.68 4.79 -0.54
C GLU A 5 29.37 4.62 -1.32
N THR A 6 28.83 3.41 -1.32
CA THR A 6 27.55 3.10 -1.97
C THR A 6 26.45 3.09 -0.93
N MET A 7 25.79 4.23 -0.75
CA MET A 7 24.59 4.34 0.06
C MET A 7 23.34 4.01 -0.76
N PHE A 8 22.43 3.22 -0.19
CA PHE A 8 21.09 2.96 -0.73
C PHE A 8 20.01 3.69 0.07
N TYR A 9 18.97 4.16 -0.64
CA TYR A 9 17.67 4.46 -0.05
C TYR A 9 16.73 3.31 -0.32
N THR A 10 16.26 2.65 0.75
CA THR A 10 15.32 1.52 0.66
C THR A 10 13.96 1.96 1.19
N TYR A 11 13.00 2.16 0.28
CA TYR A 11 11.62 2.49 0.62
C TYR A 11 10.85 1.21 0.89
N ILE A 12 10.12 1.14 2.00
CA ILE A 12 9.41 -0.04 2.47
C ILE A 12 7.94 0.30 2.68
N ASP A 13 7.05 -0.57 2.22
CA ASP A 13 5.63 -0.51 2.53
C ASP A 13 5.06 -1.88 2.91
N GLU A 14 3.93 -1.86 3.62
CA GLU A 14 3.19 -3.06 4.04
C GLU A 14 1.89 -3.25 3.27
N CYS A 15 1.60 -4.49 2.88
CA CYS A 15 0.31 -4.83 2.27
C CYS A 15 -0.36 -5.99 3.00
N LYS A 16 -1.49 -5.71 3.66
CA LYS A 16 -2.38 -6.71 4.29
C LYS A 16 -3.55 -7.09 3.38
N THR A 17 -4.15 -6.09 2.75
CA THR A 17 -5.35 -6.23 1.93
C THR A 17 -5.16 -5.52 0.61
N ASN A 18 -5.58 -6.15 -0.47
CA ASN A 18 -5.61 -5.56 -1.81
C ASN A 18 -6.75 -6.18 -2.62
N TYR A 19 -6.81 -5.85 -3.91
CA TYR A 19 -7.85 -6.36 -4.81
C TYR A 19 -7.88 -7.90 -4.88
N PHE A 20 -6.70 -8.54 -4.99
CA PHE A 20 -6.59 -10.00 -4.97
C PHE A 20 -7.14 -10.61 -3.68
N VAL A 21 -6.75 -10.10 -2.51
CA VAL A 21 -7.23 -10.62 -1.22
C VAL A 21 -8.77 -10.50 -1.12
N THR A 22 -9.33 -9.41 -1.65
CA THR A 22 -10.78 -9.20 -1.68
C THR A 22 -11.48 -10.22 -2.59
N GLU A 23 -10.95 -10.46 -3.79
CA GLU A 23 -11.49 -11.48 -4.71
C GLU A 23 -11.31 -12.89 -4.18
N PHE A 24 -10.17 -13.19 -3.56
CA PHE A 24 -9.90 -14.47 -2.92
C PHE A 24 -11.00 -14.80 -1.91
N TYR A 25 -11.32 -13.89 -0.99
CA TYR A 25 -12.36 -14.15 0.01
C TYR A 25 -13.78 -14.19 -0.55
N LYS A 26 -14.08 -13.45 -1.62
CA LYS A 26 -15.38 -13.54 -2.30
C LYS A 26 -15.60 -14.90 -2.96
N ASN A 27 -14.53 -15.51 -3.48
CA ASN A 27 -14.58 -16.76 -4.23
C ASN A 27 -14.16 -17.99 -3.40
N ASN A 28 -13.77 -17.81 -2.14
CA ASN A 28 -13.28 -18.89 -1.29
C ASN A 28 -14.41 -19.83 -0.87
N ARG A 29 -14.56 -20.93 -1.60
CA ARG A 29 -15.60 -21.95 -1.37
C ARG A 29 -15.37 -22.78 -0.11
N ASN A 30 -14.13 -22.86 0.38
CA ASN A 30 -13.74 -23.75 1.47
C ASN A 30 -13.77 -23.07 2.85
N ASN A 31 -14.19 -21.79 2.93
CA ASN A 31 -14.19 -20.98 4.15
C ASN A 31 -12.84 -20.94 4.89
N GLU A 32 -11.73 -21.19 4.19
CA GLU A 32 -10.40 -21.14 4.79
C GLU A 32 -9.99 -19.69 5.04
N ILE A 33 -9.70 -19.33 6.28
CA ILE A 33 -9.28 -17.97 6.60
C ILE A 33 -7.76 -17.93 6.63
N TYR A 34 -7.17 -17.05 5.83
CA TYR A 34 -5.74 -16.82 5.81
C TYR A 34 -5.40 -15.50 6.52
N ASN A 35 -4.16 -15.40 6.97
CA ASN A 35 -3.56 -14.16 7.37
C ASN A 35 -2.47 -13.81 6.36
N PHE A 36 -2.66 -12.70 5.65
CA PHE A 36 -1.72 -12.17 4.67
C PHE A 36 -1.08 -10.92 5.25
N TYR A 37 0.26 -10.88 5.26
CA TYR A 37 1.02 -9.70 5.62
C TYR A 37 2.31 -9.65 4.81
N SER A 38 2.45 -8.64 3.96
CA SER A 38 3.65 -8.47 3.13
C SER A 38 4.41 -7.22 3.51
N LEU A 39 5.74 -7.30 3.43
CA LEU A 39 6.63 -6.16 3.28
C LEU A 39 7.30 -6.25 1.92
N SER A 40 7.12 -5.20 1.12
CA SER A 40 7.89 -5.02 -0.10
C SER A 40 8.76 -3.79 0.04
N SER A 41 9.93 -3.81 -0.61
CA SER A 41 10.78 -2.65 -0.66
C SER A 41 11.34 -2.39 -2.05
N VAL A 42 11.60 -1.11 -2.30
CA VAL A 42 12.26 -0.60 -3.50
C VAL A 42 13.56 0.07 -3.07
N SER A 43 14.68 -0.48 -3.53
CA SER A 43 16.02 -0.01 -3.17
C SER A 43 16.69 0.70 -4.33
N PHE A 44 17.07 1.95 -4.12
CA PHE A 44 17.80 2.78 -5.08
C PHE A 44 19.21 3.06 -4.56
N LYS A 45 20.20 3.10 -5.46
CA LYS A 45 21.44 3.80 -5.14
C LYS A 45 21.13 5.28 -4.93
N SER A 46 21.72 5.88 -3.90
CA SER A 46 21.43 7.26 -3.50
C SER A 46 21.63 8.28 -4.62
N GLU A 47 22.69 8.15 -5.41
CA GLU A 47 22.95 9.03 -6.56
C GLU A 47 21.88 8.90 -7.64
N GLU A 48 21.48 7.67 -7.98
CA GLU A 48 20.41 7.41 -8.94
C GLU A 48 19.07 7.97 -8.44
N TYR A 49 18.78 7.81 -7.15
CA TYR A 49 17.57 8.32 -6.54
C TYR A 49 17.50 9.85 -6.60
N LEU A 50 18.51 10.51 -6.02
CA LEU A 50 18.52 11.96 -5.82
C LEU A 50 18.70 12.73 -7.12
N HIS A 51 19.50 12.23 -8.06
CA HIS A 51 19.88 12.98 -9.27
C HIS A 51 19.13 12.54 -10.53
N ARG A 52 18.32 11.48 -10.48
CA ARG A 52 17.57 11.02 -11.68
C ARG A 52 16.14 10.66 -11.37
N PHE A 53 15.90 9.77 -10.41
CA PHE A 53 14.56 9.28 -10.15
C PHE A 53 13.63 10.40 -9.69
N GLU A 54 14.05 11.18 -8.71
CA GLU A 54 13.29 12.30 -8.15
C GLU A 54 12.97 13.37 -9.20
N GLU A 55 13.94 13.74 -10.03
CA GLU A 55 13.73 14.71 -11.11
C GLU A 55 12.68 14.20 -12.12
N ARG A 56 12.81 12.94 -12.57
CA ARG A 56 11.85 12.33 -13.50
C ARG A 56 10.46 12.22 -12.88
N TRP A 57 10.38 11.91 -11.60
CA TRP A 57 9.11 11.82 -10.90
C TRP A 57 8.43 13.18 -10.73
N CYS A 58 9.21 14.24 -10.49
CA CYS A 58 8.71 15.61 -10.49
C CYS A 58 8.17 16.01 -11.86
N GLN A 59 8.93 15.75 -12.93
CA GLN A 59 8.49 16.00 -14.31
C GLN A 59 7.21 15.21 -14.66
N PHE A 60 7.11 13.97 -14.17
CA PHE A 60 5.89 13.16 -14.29
C PHE A 60 4.70 13.85 -13.61
N LYS A 61 4.83 14.31 -12.36
CA LYS A 61 3.75 15.02 -11.66
C LYS A 61 3.36 16.32 -12.36
N GLU A 62 4.33 17.10 -12.82
CA GLU A 62 4.11 18.34 -13.58
C GLU A 62 3.31 18.08 -14.86
N LYS A 63 3.66 17.04 -15.62
CA LYS A 63 2.95 16.65 -16.86
C LYS A 63 1.46 16.38 -16.66
N PHE A 64 1.07 15.92 -15.47
CA PHE A 64 -0.33 15.65 -15.12
C PHE A 64 -0.94 16.70 -14.18
N ASN A 65 -0.31 17.88 -14.07
CA ASN A 65 -0.75 18.98 -13.20
C ASN A 65 -0.97 18.58 -11.74
N ILE A 66 -0.20 17.61 -11.26
CA ILE A 66 -0.30 17.13 -9.88
C ILE A 66 0.56 18.04 -9.01
N PRO A 67 -0.01 18.71 -7.99
CA PRO A 67 0.76 19.57 -7.10
C PRO A 67 1.91 18.81 -6.44
N SER A 68 3.06 19.48 -6.29
CA SER A 68 4.29 18.86 -5.76
C SER A 68 4.11 18.30 -4.35
N ASN A 69 3.25 18.93 -3.54
CA ASN A 69 2.90 18.54 -2.17
C ASN A 69 1.76 17.50 -2.06
N THR A 70 1.23 17.01 -3.19
CA THR A 70 0.18 15.99 -3.20
C THR A 70 0.80 14.61 -3.28
N CYS A 71 0.62 13.77 -2.26
CA CYS A 71 0.97 12.35 -2.32
C CYS A 71 0.01 11.60 -3.25
N LEU A 72 0.55 10.78 -4.15
CA LEU A 72 -0.21 9.89 -5.02
C LEU A 72 -0.70 8.67 -4.22
N HIS A 73 -1.99 8.35 -4.34
CA HIS A 73 -2.60 7.16 -3.76
C HIS A 73 -3.13 6.26 -4.90
N PHE A 74 -2.31 5.34 -5.37
CA PHE A 74 -2.61 4.60 -6.61
C PHE A 74 -3.80 3.65 -6.50
N ALA A 75 -4.13 3.21 -5.29
CA ALA A 75 -5.35 2.45 -5.04
C ALA A 75 -6.59 3.20 -5.54
N GLU A 76 -6.62 4.52 -5.41
CA GLU A 76 -7.78 5.34 -5.78
C GLU A 76 -7.84 5.56 -7.29
N TYR A 77 -6.68 5.73 -7.93
CA TYR A 77 -6.60 5.86 -9.39
C TYR A 77 -7.04 4.57 -10.11
N LYS A 78 -6.78 3.40 -9.52
CA LYS A 78 -7.28 2.12 -10.06
C LYS A 78 -8.81 2.04 -10.02
N LYS A 79 -9.48 2.66 -9.05
CA LYS A 79 -10.96 2.67 -8.99
C LYS A 79 -11.58 3.44 -10.15
N LEU A 80 -10.88 4.45 -10.68
CA LEU A 80 -11.32 5.25 -11.84
C LEU A 80 -11.39 4.45 -13.15
N LEU A 81 -10.85 3.23 -13.18
CA LEU A 81 -11.00 2.32 -14.32
C LEU A 81 -12.42 1.76 -14.44
N SER A 82 -13.22 1.80 -13.36
CA SER A 82 -14.60 1.34 -13.36
C SER A 82 -15.56 2.46 -13.71
N SER A 83 -16.32 2.32 -14.81
CA SER A 83 -17.33 3.30 -15.19
C SER A 83 -18.43 3.48 -14.14
N ASN A 84 -18.78 2.42 -13.40
CA ASN A 84 -19.74 2.50 -12.32
C ASN A 84 -19.21 3.33 -11.14
N HIS A 85 -17.92 3.20 -10.80
CA HIS A 85 -17.32 4.00 -9.74
C HIS A 85 -17.23 5.47 -10.14
N VAL A 86 -16.84 5.76 -11.38
CA VAL A 86 -16.85 7.12 -11.95
C VAL A 86 -18.23 7.78 -11.85
N LYS A 87 -19.29 7.07 -12.26
CA LYS A 87 -20.68 7.57 -12.13
C LYS A 87 -21.07 7.85 -10.68
N ASN A 88 -20.62 7.02 -9.74
CA ASN A 88 -20.86 7.24 -8.32
C ASN A 88 -20.14 8.49 -7.79
N ILE A 89 -18.92 8.77 -8.26
CA ILE A 89 -18.20 10.01 -7.94
C ILE A 89 -18.95 11.22 -8.48
N GLU A 90 -19.35 11.20 -9.75
CA GLU A 90 -20.12 12.29 -10.39
C GLU A 90 -21.41 12.58 -9.63
N LEU A 91 -22.14 11.53 -9.24
CA LEU A 91 -23.34 11.65 -8.42
C LEU A 91 -23.04 12.28 -7.06
N ALA A 92 -21.98 11.85 -6.38
CA ALA A 92 -21.58 12.38 -5.08
C ALA A 92 -21.18 13.87 -5.17
N ILE A 93 -20.45 14.27 -6.22
CA ILE A 93 -20.07 15.67 -6.48
C ILE A 93 -21.34 16.51 -6.70
N LYS A 94 -22.24 16.06 -7.57
CA LYS A 94 -23.51 16.75 -7.85
C LYS A 94 -24.34 16.93 -6.58
N GLN A 95 -24.54 15.87 -5.80
CA GLN A 95 -25.29 15.93 -4.54
C GLN A 95 -24.61 16.87 -3.53
N LYS A 96 -23.28 16.85 -3.46
CA LYS A 96 -22.52 17.75 -2.58
C LYS A 96 -22.75 19.21 -2.94
N LEU A 97 -22.72 19.57 -4.23
CA LEU A 97 -22.98 20.94 -4.69
C LEU A 97 -24.42 21.39 -4.45
N GLU A 98 -25.38 20.47 -4.50
CA GLU A 98 -26.79 20.74 -4.18
C GLU A 98 -27.05 20.91 -2.67
N ILE A 99 -26.25 20.27 -1.81
CA ILE A 99 -26.44 20.32 -0.35
C ILE A 99 -25.60 21.42 0.30
N PHE A 100 -24.35 21.59 -0.14
CA PHE A 100 -23.34 22.47 0.46
C PHE A 100 -23.03 23.61 -0.50
N HIS A 101 -23.85 24.67 -0.47
CA HIS A 101 -23.71 25.83 -1.35
C HIS A 101 -22.48 26.69 -1.02
N ASP A 102 -22.17 26.85 0.27
CA ASP A 102 -20.96 27.51 0.76
C ASP A 102 -20.48 26.86 2.07
N ASN A 103 -19.39 27.38 2.67
CA ASN A 103 -18.78 26.80 3.87
C ASN A 103 -19.63 26.90 5.15
N ASN A 104 -20.78 27.59 5.12
CA ASN A 104 -21.63 27.83 6.28
C ASN A 104 -23.10 27.45 6.06
N HIS A 105 -23.52 27.18 4.82
CA HIS A 105 -24.91 26.90 4.48
C HIS A 105 -25.10 25.46 4.00
N VAL A 106 -26.12 24.79 4.58
CA VAL A 106 -26.50 23.42 4.25
C VAL A 106 -27.99 23.37 3.91
N ASP A 107 -28.35 22.83 2.75
CA ASP A 107 -29.73 22.47 2.43
C ASP A 107 -30.09 21.15 3.13
N ILE A 108 -30.65 21.28 4.33
CA ILE A 108 -31.05 20.15 5.18
C ILE A 108 -32.17 19.34 4.53
N ALA A 109 -33.10 19.98 3.82
CA ALA A 109 -34.22 19.28 3.17
C ALA A 109 -33.73 18.40 2.03
N ARG A 110 -32.74 18.88 1.26
CA ARG A 110 -32.10 18.09 0.21
C ARG A 110 -31.32 16.91 0.77
N LEU A 111 -30.53 17.14 1.83
CA LEU A 111 -29.80 16.08 2.54
C LEU A 111 -30.76 15.02 3.08
N GLU A 112 -31.85 15.43 3.73
CA GLU A 112 -32.91 14.54 4.22
C GLU A 112 -33.50 13.65 3.14
N ASN A 113 -33.85 14.23 2.00
CA ASN A 113 -34.43 13.48 0.89
C ASN A 113 -33.46 12.39 0.39
N ILE A 114 -32.17 12.73 0.25
CA ILE A 114 -31.15 11.76 -0.17
C ILE A 114 -30.95 10.65 0.86
N LEU A 115 -30.91 11.00 2.15
CA LEU A 115 -30.74 10.02 3.23
C LEU A 115 -31.95 9.08 3.36
N ASN A 116 -33.17 9.59 3.20
CA ASN A 116 -34.40 8.80 3.29
C ASN A 116 -34.57 7.81 2.14
N ASN A 117 -34.02 8.14 0.96
CA ASN A 117 -34.02 7.25 -0.20
C ASN A 117 -32.83 6.26 -0.19
N SER A 118 -31.97 6.30 0.84
CA SER A 118 -30.84 5.39 0.97
C SER A 118 -31.27 4.05 1.57
N PRO A 119 -30.76 2.91 1.08
CA PRO A 119 -30.97 1.60 1.72
C PRO A 119 -30.35 1.49 3.12
N SER A 120 -29.54 2.47 3.54
CA SER A 120 -28.95 2.54 4.87
C SER A 120 -29.69 3.52 5.77
N SER A 121 -30.06 3.10 6.99
CA SER A 121 -30.70 4.00 7.97
C SER A 121 -29.70 5.02 8.51
N PHE A 122 -29.79 6.26 8.03
CA PHE A 122 -29.07 7.44 8.53
C PHE A 122 -29.96 8.39 9.34
N THR A 123 -31.26 8.10 9.42
CA THR A 123 -32.30 8.95 10.02
C THR A 123 -31.99 9.29 11.49
N LYS A 124 -31.53 8.30 12.27
CA LYS A 124 -31.13 8.51 13.68
C LYS A 124 -29.94 9.45 13.84
N ASP A 125 -29.00 9.42 12.91
CA ASP A 125 -27.83 10.29 12.96
C ASP A 125 -28.20 11.72 12.60
N LEU A 126 -29.09 11.89 11.62
CA LEU A 126 -29.64 13.19 11.27
C LEU A 126 -30.41 13.84 12.42
N GLU A 127 -31.27 13.08 13.10
CA GLU A 127 -32.03 13.57 14.28
C GLU A 127 -31.11 14.04 15.41
N LYS A 128 -30.00 13.34 15.65
CA LYS A 128 -28.99 13.74 16.65
C LYS A 128 -28.29 15.04 16.30
N ILE A 129 -28.06 15.31 15.02
CA ILE A 129 -27.40 16.55 14.58
C ILE A 129 -28.35 17.73 14.76
N LYS A 130 -29.64 17.56 14.43
CA LYS A 130 -30.67 18.60 14.58
C LYS A 130 -30.85 19.10 16.02
N THR A 131 -30.52 18.28 17.01
CA THR A 131 -30.68 18.60 18.44
C THR A 131 -29.37 19.03 19.12
N SER A 132 -28.28 19.20 18.36
CA SER A 132 -26.95 19.48 18.87
C SER A 132 -26.58 20.97 18.78
N ASP A 133 -26.00 21.52 19.84
CA ASP A 133 -25.50 22.92 19.92
C ASP A 133 -24.09 23.12 19.30
N LYS A 134 -23.52 22.10 18.65
CA LYS A 134 -22.17 22.14 18.02
C LYS A 134 -22.20 22.73 16.61
N GLU A 135 -21.03 22.98 16.01
CA GLU A 135 -20.86 23.39 14.60
C GLU A 135 -21.64 22.48 13.62
N ILE A 136 -22.88 22.89 13.34
CA ILE A 136 -23.88 22.12 12.61
C ILE A 136 -23.40 21.72 11.21
N TYR A 137 -22.66 22.62 10.54
CA TYR A 137 -22.10 22.38 9.20
C TYR A 137 -21.15 21.18 9.16
N GLN A 138 -20.20 21.08 10.10
CA GLN A 138 -19.20 20.00 10.11
C GLN A 138 -19.84 18.64 10.40
N GLU A 139 -20.86 18.61 11.24
CA GLU A 139 -21.59 17.38 11.53
C GLU A 139 -22.42 16.91 10.33
N TYR A 140 -23.07 17.82 9.60
CA TYR A 140 -23.74 17.47 8.33
C TYR A 140 -22.75 17.00 7.26
N LYS A 141 -21.59 17.64 7.14
CA LYS A 141 -20.52 17.20 6.23
C LYS A 141 -20.04 15.79 6.58
N LYS A 142 -19.81 15.49 7.86
CA LYS A 142 -19.45 14.14 8.33
C LYS A 142 -20.55 13.12 8.03
N LEU A 143 -21.82 13.48 8.21
CA LEU A 143 -22.95 12.62 7.88
C LEU A 143 -23.01 12.31 6.39
N PHE A 144 -22.86 13.32 5.53
CA PHE A 144 -22.81 13.15 4.08
C PHE A 144 -21.65 12.24 3.65
N ASN A 145 -20.44 12.46 4.18
CA ASN A 145 -19.29 11.61 3.88
C ASN A 145 -19.51 10.15 4.31
N ARG A 146 -20.23 9.90 5.41
CA ARG A 146 -20.62 8.53 5.81
C ARG A 146 -21.64 7.93 4.85
N TYR A 147 -22.58 8.73 4.37
CA TYR A 147 -23.55 8.31 3.35
C TYR A 147 -22.85 7.93 2.04
N THR A 148 -22.01 8.79 1.47
CA THR A 148 -21.33 8.50 0.20
C THR A 148 -20.45 7.26 0.32
N LYS A 149 -19.74 7.10 1.45
CA LYS A 149 -18.89 5.93 1.69
C LYS A 149 -19.69 4.63 1.77
N LYS A 150 -20.83 4.63 2.47
CA LYS A 150 -21.62 3.41 2.70
C LYS A 150 -22.52 3.05 1.52
N THR A 151 -23.10 4.05 0.87
CA THR A 151 -24.11 3.85 -0.18
C THR A 151 -23.49 3.85 -1.57
N LEU A 152 -22.52 4.73 -1.83
CA LEU A 152 -21.89 4.89 -3.14
C LEU A 152 -20.48 4.27 -3.21
N GLY A 153 -19.90 3.91 -2.06
CA GLY A 153 -18.52 3.44 -1.98
C GLY A 153 -17.49 4.52 -2.26
N ILE A 154 -17.83 5.80 -2.03
CA ILE A 154 -17.01 6.97 -2.36
C ILE A 154 -16.54 7.70 -1.10
N ASP A 155 -15.26 8.02 -1.01
CA ASP A 155 -14.68 8.92 -0.01
C ASP A 155 -14.07 10.20 -0.62
N GLU A 156 -13.51 11.08 0.24
CA GLU A 156 -12.93 12.35 -0.21
C GLU A 156 -11.66 12.17 -1.06
N LYS A 157 -10.93 11.07 -0.88
CA LYS A 157 -9.73 10.79 -1.68
C LYS A 157 -10.11 10.39 -3.10
N ASP A 158 -11.20 9.64 -3.27
CA ASP A 158 -11.75 9.28 -4.59
C ASP A 158 -12.11 10.54 -5.41
N ILE A 159 -12.75 11.53 -4.77
CA ILE A 159 -13.10 12.81 -5.41
C ILE A 159 -11.83 13.60 -5.78
N THR A 160 -10.85 13.65 -4.88
CA THR A 160 -9.58 14.35 -5.12
C THR A 160 -8.84 13.71 -6.30
N ALA A 161 -8.80 12.38 -6.35
CA ALA A 161 -8.23 11.62 -7.46
C ALA A 161 -8.95 11.90 -8.79
N TYR A 162 -10.28 11.85 -8.79
CA TYR A 162 -11.10 12.12 -9.98
C TYR A 162 -10.80 13.50 -10.59
N ASN A 163 -10.70 14.52 -9.75
CA ASN A 163 -10.46 15.90 -10.19
C ASN A 163 -9.12 16.10 -10.91
N LEU A 164 -8.12 15.24 -10.67
CA LEU A 164 -6.83 15.29 -11.38
C LEU A 164 -6.94 14.85 -12.85
N PHE A 165 -8.01 14.16 -13.22
CA PHE A 165 -8.18 13.56 -14.55
C PHE A 165 -9.36 14.15 -15.33
N LEU A 166 -9.75 15.38 -14.97
CA LEU A 166 -10.65 16.20 -15.76
C LEU A 166 -9.91 16.80 -16.96
N ASP A 167 -10.61 16.92 -18.09
CA ASP A 167 -10.10 17.61 -19.26
C ASP A 167 -10.30 19.14 -19.19
N SER A 168 -9.95 19.85 -20.26
CA SER A 168 -10.12 21.31 -20.36
C SER A 168 -11.58 21.78 -20.24
N SER A 169 -12.54 20.89 -20.47
CA SER A 169 -13.98 21.15 -20.35
C SER A 169 -14.51 20.79 -18.95
N SER A 170 -13.63 20.39 -18.03
CA SER A 170 -13.99 19.87 -16.69
C SER A 170 -14.78 18.56 -16.73
N GLU A 171 -14.61 17.77 -17.79
CA GLU A 171 -15.22 16.44 -17.92
C GLU A 171 -14.17 15.34 -17.67
N PHE A 172 -14.58 14.26 -17.00
CA PHE A 172 -13.67 13.14 -16.76
C PHE A 172 -13.30 12.41 -18.04
N ASN A 173 -12.00 12.18 -18.23
CA ASN A 173 -11.50 11.56 -19.44
C ASN A 173 -10.56 10.38 -19.11
N ILE A 174 -11.06 9.17 -19.32
CA ILE A 174 -10.32 7.93 -19.07
C ILE A 174 -9.01 7.83 -19.89
N ARG A 175 -8.90 8.53 -21.03
CA ARG A 175 -7.64 8.56 -21.80
C ARG A 175 -6.53 9.27 -21.06
N ILE A 176 -6.86 10.25 -20.21
CA ILE A 176 -5.87 10.93 -19.36
C ILE A 176 -5.34 9.95 -18.30
N VAL A 177 -6.23 9.17 -17.67
CA VAL A 177 -5.86 8.10 -16.73
C VAL A 177 -4.99 7.04 -17.41
N HIS A 178 -5.35 6.63 -18.63
CA HIS A 178 -4.56 5.68 -19.43
C HIS A 178 -3.15 6.20 -19.72
N ASN A 179 -3.04 7.43 -20.21
CA ASN A 179 -1.75 8.07 -20.45
C ASN A 179 -0.93 8.23 -19.17
N PHE A 180 -1.56 8.53 -18.03
CA PHE A 180 -0.91 8.57 -16.72
C PHE A 180 -0.22 7.24 -16.38
N PHE A 181 -0.93 6.13 -16.50
CA PHE A 181 -0.35 4.82 -16.21
C PHE A 181 0.70 4.38 -17.24
N LEU A 182 0.56 4.76 -18.52
CA LEU A 182 1.58 4.51 -19.55
C LEU A 182 2.88 5.25 -19.25
N GLU A 183 2.80 6.54 -18.91
CA GLU A 183 3.97 7.37 -18.59
C GLU A 183 4.62 6.91 -17.29
N MET A 184 3.82 6.55 -16.28
CA MET A 184 4.34 5.96 -15.04
C MET A 184 5.08 4.66 -15.32
N LYS A 185 4.52 3.76 -16.15
CA LYS A 185 5.19 2.53 -16.58
C LYS A 185 6.55 2.83 -17.22
N LYS A 186 6.61 3.83 -18.09
CA LYS A 186 7.86 4.27 -18.73
C LYS A 186 8.89 4.74 -17.71
N VAL A 187 8.50 5.63 -16.79
CA VAL A 187 9.40 6.13 -15.72
C VAL A 187 9.94 4.98 -14.88
N LEU A 188 9.08 4.05 -14.45
CA LEU A 188 9.50 2.90 -13.64
C LEU A 188 10.45 1.97 -14.40
N LYS A 189 10.20 1.73 -15.69
CA LYS A 189 11.04 0.86 -16.54
C LYS A 189 12.44 1.44 -16.75
N GLU A 190 12.53 2.76 -16.95
CA GLU A 190 13.79 3.48 -17.20
C GLU A 190 14.60 3.77 -15.92
N SER A 191 14.05 3.46 -14.75
CA SER A 191 14.67 3.72 -13.45
C SER A 191 15.48 2.53 -12.95
N ASN A 192 16.59 2.80 -12.28
CA ASN A 192 17.47 1.76 -11.75
C ASN A 192 17.22 1.54 -10.25
N PHE A 193 16.36 0.57 -9.94
CA PHE A 193 16.06 0.12 -8.59
C PHE A 193 15.89 -1.40 -8.53
N SER A 194 15.90 -1.94 -7.33
CA SER A 194 15.61 -3.36 -7.09
C SER A 194 14.42 -3.52 -6.16
N ILE A 195 13.57 -4.49 -6.44
CA ILE A 195 12.42 -4.87 -5.62
C ILE A 195 12.79 -6.07 -4.76
N LEU A 196 12.47 -5.99 -3.48
CA LEU A 196 12.55 -7.10 -2.53
C LEU A 196 11.16 -7.35 -1.96
N ASN A 197 10.79 -8.62 -1.75
CA ASN A 197 9.50 -8.96 -1.17
C ASN A 197 9.60 -10.05 -0.10
N THR A 198 8.89 -9.85 1.00
CA THR A 198 8.66 -10.86 2.03
C THR A 198 7.17 -10.93 2.28
N ASP A 199 6.56 -12.09 2.09
CA ASP A 199 5.16 -12.29 2.41
C ASP A 199 5.01 -13.32 3.51
N TYR A 200 4.18 -13.00 4.49
CA TYR A 200 3.77 -13.91 5.55
C TYR A 200 2.37 -14.41 5.22
N ILE A 201 2.26 -15.71 5.05
CA ILE A 201 1.01 -16.39 4.73
C ILE A 201 0.79 -17.48 5.76
N ASN A 202 -0.30 -17.37 6.50
CA ASN A 202 -0.66 -18.36 7.51
C ASN A 202 -2.15 -18.71 7.43
N LYS A 203 -2.48 -20.00 7.45
CA LYS A 203 -3.86 -20.44 7.61
C LYS A 203 -4.27 -20.24 9.07
N LYS A 204 -5.29 -19.42 9.33
CA LYS A 204 -5.77 -19.15 10.68
C LYS A 204 -6.30 -20.43 11.33
N LYS A 205 -5.89 -20.64 12.57
CA LYS A 205 -6.34 -21.73 13.43
C LYS A 205 -7.05 -21.15 14.66
N SER A 206 -8.11 -21.83 15.10
CA SER A 206 -8.74 -21.53 16.39
C SER A 206 -7.77 -21.89 17.53
N TYR A 207 -7.77 -21.09 18.60
CA TYR A 207 -7.02 -21.39 19.83
C TYR A 207 -7.95 -21.32 21.04
N LEU A 208 -7.42 -21.72 22.20
CA LEU A 208 -8.13 -21.60 23.47
C LEU A 208 -7.76 -20.25 24.12
N PRO A 209 -8.72 -19.37 24.46
CA PRO A 209 -8.41 -18.10 25.09
C PRO A 209 -7.94 -18.28 26.54
N ILE A 210 -7.21 -17.29 27.07
CA ILE A 210 -6.75 -17.26 28.47
C ILE A 210 -7.99 -17.15 29.38
N ARG A 211 -8.08 -18.05 30.36
CA ARG A 211 -9.30 -18.36 31.13
C ARG A 211 -9.52 -17.42 32.32
N LYS A 212 -10.79 -17.23 32.70
CA LYS A 212 -11.20 -17.12 34.12
C LYS A 212 -11.56 -18.53 34.61
N ASN A 213 -11.27 -18.86 35.87
CA ASN A 213 -11.41 -20.22 36.45
C ASN A 213 -12.83 -20.85 36.37
N THR A 214 -13.85 -20.11 35.93
CA THR A 214 -15.26 -20.48 36.01
C THR A 214 -15.91 -20.85 34.68
N GLU A 215 -15.21 -20.74 33.54
CA GLU A 215 -15.82 -20.95 32.22
C GLU A 215 -15.34 -22.25 31.55
N LYS A 216 -16.27 -22.95 30.87
CA LYS A 216 -15.94 -24.12 30.05
C LYS A 216 -15.06 -23.69 28.87
N PRO A 217 -14.06 -24.51 28.48
CA PRO A 217 -13.18 -24.15 27.36
C PRO A 217 -13.96 -24.17 26.04
N GLU A 218 -14.10 -23.01 25.42
CA GLU A 218 -14.59 -22.85 24.05
C GLU A 218 -13.45 -22.37 23.15
N LEU A 219 -13.38 -22.92 21.94
CA LEU A 219 -12.43 -22.49 20.92
C LEU A 219 -12.82 -21.10 20.41
N THR A 220 -11.82 -20.26 20.18
CA THR A 220 -12.08 -18.95 19.60
C THR A 220 -12.54 -19.07 18.15
N SER A 221 -13.38 -18.13 17.74
CA SER A 221 -13.61 -17.85 16.32
C SER A 221 -12.27 -17.69 15.58
N LEU A 222 -12.22 -18.14 14.32
CA LEU A 222 -11.09 -17.91 13.40
C LEU A 222 -10.84 -16.41 13.14
N THR A 223 -11.80 -15.54 13.47
CA THR A 223 -11.64 -14.07 13.39
C THR A 223 -11.06 -13.47 14.67
N HIS A 224 -10.90 -14.23 15.76
CA HIS A 224 -10.40 -13.72 17.03
C HIS A 224 -8.88 -13.52 17.00
N ARG A 225 -8.39 -12.36 17.43
CA ARG A 225 -6.95 -12.04 17.46
C ARG A 225 -6.27 -12.70 18.67
N PRO A 226 -5.13 -13.40 18.49
CA PRO A 226 -4.40 -14.04 19.59
C PRO A 226 -4.17 -13.06 20.75
N ALA A 227 -4.04 -13.59 21.97
CA ALA A 227 -3.68 -12.77 23.11
C ALA A 227 -2.34 -12.05 22.83
N LYS A 228 -2.22 -10.79 23.26
CA LYS A 228 -1.05 -9.91 23.00
C LYS A 228 0.29 -10.50 23.41
N ASN A 229 0.30 -11.49 24.30
CA ASN A 229 1.48 -12.17 24.83
C ASN A 229 1.77 -13.53 24.16
N LEU A 230 0.92 -13.98 23.23
CA LEU A 230 1.07 -15.23 22.47
C LEU A 230 1.51 -15.00 21.02
N SER A 231 1.38 -13.77 20.49
CA SER A 231 1.76 -13.48 19.11
C SER A 231 3.27 -13.28 19.00
N LYS A 232 3.91 -14.11 18.18
CA LYS A 232 4.96 -13.57 17.32
C LYS A 232 4.26 -12.54 16.43
N ASP A 233 4.48 -11.25 16.66
CA ASP A 233 3.82 -10.22 15.88
C ASP A 233 4.26 -10.36 14.41
N GLU A 234 3.30 -10.64 13.53
CA GLU A 234 3.52 -10.89 12.10
C GLU A 234 4.38 -9.79 11.45
N PRO A 235 4.16 -8.50 11.74
CA PRO A 235 5.06 -7.44 11.30
C PRO A 235 6.52 -7.62 11.72
N ARG A 236 6.77 -8.02 12.97
CA ARG A 236 8.11 -8.23 13.51
C ARG A 236 8.82 -9.39 12.82
N ILE A 237 8.15 -10.54 12.66
CA ILE A 237 8.71 -11.71 11.96
C ILE A 237 9.04 -11.35 10.51
N THR A 238 8.07 -10.79 9.81
CA THR A 238 8.22 -10.43 8.39
C THR A 238 9.32 -9.41 8.21
N MET A 239 9.44 -8.43 9.09
CA MET A 239 10.53 -7.45 9.05
C MET A 239 11.90 -8.09 9.26
N LYS A 240 12.07 -8.99 10.24
CA LYS A 240 13.34 -9.70 10.42
C LYS A 240 13.75 -10.47 9.17
N LYS A 241 12.79 -11.14 8.53
CA LYS A 241 13.06 -11.87 7.27
C LYS A 241 13.29 -10.93 6.09
N HIS A 242 12.64 -9.78 6.08
CA HIS A 242 12.86 -8.75 5.07
C HIS A 242 14.26 -8.15 5.19
N LEU A 243 14.77 -7.99 6.42
CA LEU A 243 16.13 -7.55 6.67
C LEU A 243 17.17 -8.60 6.26
N ASP A 244 16.89 -9.90 6.39
CA ASP A 244 17.75 -10.95 5.82
C ASP A 244 17.94 -10.75 4.30
N ILE A 245 16.85 -10.63 3.55
CA ILE A 245 16.93 -10.51 2.09
C ILE A 245 17.53 -9.16 1.65
N LEU A 246 17.34 -8.11 2.46
CA LEU A 246 17.99 -6.82 2.21
C LEU A 246 19.51 -6.91 2.41
N ILE A 247 19.98 -7.55 3.48
CA ILE A 247 21.41 -7.77 3.69
C ILE A 247 21.99 -8.61 2.55
N GLU A 248 21.30 -9.68 2.14
CA GLU A 248 21.69 -10.51 1.00
C GLU A 248 21.83 -9.70 -0.28
N PHE A 249 20.88 -8.81 -0.55
CA PHE A 249 20.96 -7.87 -1.68
C PHE A 249 22.17 -6.94 -1.58
N LEU A 250 22.45 -6.35 -0.40
CA LEU A 250 23.53 -5.38 -0.22
C LEU A 250 24.94 -5.98 -0.35
N ILE A 251 25.10 -7.28 -0.06
CA ILE A 251 26.37 -8.01 -0.23
C ILE A 251 26.45 -8.76 -1.56
N SER A 252 25.36 -8.79 -2.33
CA SER A 252 25.33 -9.48 -3.61
C SER A 252 26.12 -8.73 -4.68
N ARG A 253 26.90 -9.48 -5.46
CA ARG A 253 27.73 -8.99 -6.57
C ARG A 253 27.41 -9.77 -7.82
N GLU A 254 27.37 -9.06 -8.94
CA GLU A 254 27.26 -9.68 -10.26
C GLU A 254 28.67 -9.98 -10.79
N PHE A 255 28.90 -11.22 -11.18
CA PHE A 255 30.14 -11.66 -11.82
C PHE A 255 29.77 -12.62 -12.97
N GLU A 256 30.16 -12.25 -14.20
CA GLU A 256 29.88 -13.01 -15.43
C GLU A 256 28.38 -13.37 -15.59
N GLY A 257 27.49 -12.44 -15.23
CA GLY A 257 26.03 -12.63 -15.32
C GLY A 257 25.43 -13.52 -14.23
N ASN A 258 26.22 -13.94 -13.23
CA ASN A 258 25.75 -14.67 -12.06
C ASN A 258 25.85 -13.80 -10.80
N ILE A 259 24.91 -13.99 -9.87
CA ILE A 259 24.88 -13.27 -8.59
C ILE A 259 25.55 -14.13 -7.51
N TYR A 260 26.53 -13.57 -6.81
CA TYR A 260 27.25 -14.21 -5.72
C TYR A 260 27.18 -13.37 -4.45
N LEU A 261 27.23 -14.03 -3.29
CA LEU A 261 27.39 -13.35 -2.00
C LEU A 261 28.86 -13.02 -1.79
N ASP A 262 29.17 -11.75 -1.58
CA ASP A 262 30.52 -11.34 -1.18
C ASP A 262 30.78 -11.81 0.26
N GLU A 263 31.73 -12.74 0.42
CA GLU A 263 32.17 -13.20 1.74
C GLU A 263 32.85 -12.08 2.53
N ASN A 264 33.38 -11.06 1.85
CA ASN A 264 33.95 -9.89 2.50
C ASN A 264 32.88 -8.81 2.60
N LEU A 265 32.57 -8.39 3.83
CA LEU A 265 31.66 -7.29 4.03
C LEU A 265 32.14 -6.06 3.25
N PRO A 266 31.30 -5.47 2.39
CA PRO A 266 31.67 -4.27 1.68
C PRO A 266 31.88 -3.16 2.71
N LYS A 267 33.11 -2.68 2.84
CA LYS A 267 33.47 -1.64 3.81
C LYS A 267 32.70 -0.32 3.63
N THR A 268 32.01 -0.15 2.51
CA THR A 268 31.46 1.12 2.05
C THR A 268 30.02 1.01 1.52
N THR A 269 29.34 -0.13 1.68
CA THR A 269 27.92 -0.29 1.28
C THR A 269 27.01 -0.27 2.50
N TYR A 270 25.93 0.51 2.47
CA TYR A 270 24.91 0.51 3.52
C TYR A 270 23.56 1.02 2.99
N SER A 271 22.48 0.77 3.74
CA SER A 271 21.13 1.22 3.40
C SER A 271 20.51 2.06 4.52
N LYS A 272 19.83 3.13 4.09
CA LYS A 272 18.92 3.94 4.91
C LYS A 272 17.48 3.57 4.58
N LEU A 273 16.78 3.01 5.55
CA LEU A 273 15.42 2.51 5.38
C LEU A 273 14.41 3.66 5.56
N ARG A 274 13.40 3.67 4.69
CA ARG A 274 12.34 4.67 4.61
C ARG A 274 11.00 3.96 4.59
N PHE A 275 10.33 3.89 5.73
CA PHE A 275 9.06 3.20 5.84
C PHE A 275 7.92 4.17 5.57
N ASP A 276 7.00 3.82 4.66
CA ASP A 276 5.80 4.61 4.41
C ASP A 276 4.86 4.62 5.63
N ALA A 277 4.65 5.78 6.23
CA ALA A 277 3.85 5.92 7.45
C ALA A 277 2.57 6.70 7.18
N ASP A 278 1.45 5.97 7.12
CA ASP A 278 0.11 6.54 7.09
C ASP A 278 -0.38 6.96 8.49
N GLY A 279 -0.50 8.27 8.70
CA GLY A 279 -1.33 8.84 9.77
C GLY A 279 -0.82 8.77 11.21
N LYS A 280 -1.73 9.11 12.14
CA LYS A 280 -1.47 9.37 13.58
C LYS A 280 -1.04 8.14 14.41
N GLU A 281 -0.94 6.96 13.80
CA GLU A 281 -0.57 5.70 14.47
C GLU A 281 0.94 5.41 14.40
N PHE A 282 1.77 6.43 14.66
CA PHE A 282 3.23 6.25 14.74
C PHE A 282 3.65 5.22 15.80
N GLU A 283 2.80 5.03 16.82
CA GLU A 283 2.95 4.03 17.89
C GLU A 283 2.60 2.59 17.43
N ALA A 284 1.79 2.41 16.38
CA ALA A 284 1.39 1.08 15.90
C ALA A 284 2.51 0.34 15.14
N LYS A 285 3.62 1.02 14.84
CA LYS A 285 4.78 0.44 14.13
C LYS A 285 5.96 0.12 15.06
N ASN A 286 5.71 0.02 16.37
CA ASN A 286 6.73 -0.38 17.36
C ASN A 286 7.32 -1.76 17.05
N ASP A 287 6.55 -2.68 16.48
CA ASP A 287 7.00 -4.03 16.14
C ASP A 287 8.08 -4.01 15.05
N LEU A 288 7.94 -3.14 14.05
CA LEU A 288 8.91 -2.96 12.97
C LEU A 288 10.21 -2.32 13.46
N LYS A 289 10.09 -1.29 14.32
CA LYS A 289 11.25 -0.66 14.98
C LYS A 289 11.98 -1.66 15.88
N THR A 290 11.21 -2.42 16.66
CA THR A 290 11.74 -3.47 17.54
C THR A 290 12.47 -4.52 16.73
N ALA A 291 11.89 -5.01 15.61
CA ALA A 291 12.56 -5.93 14.70
C ALA A 291 13.89 -5.38 14.18
N PHE A 292 13.90 -4.12 13.73
CA PHE A 292 15.11 -3.47 13.24
C PHE A 292 16.19 -3.37 14.32
N HIS A 293 15.85 -2.88 15.53
CA HIS A 293 16.80 -2.76 16.62
C HIS A 293 17.29 -4.11 17.15
N GLU A 294 16.43 -5.13 17.15
CA GLU A 294 16.84 -6.50 17.45
C GLU A 294 17.85 -7.01 16.44
N CYS A 295 17.64 -6.76 15.15
CA CYS A 295 18.61 -7.10 14.12
C CYS A 295 19.97 -6.42 14.33
N LEU A 296 19.99 -5.16 14.77
CA LEU A 296 21.23 -4.46 15.13
C LEU A 296 21.88 -4.98 16.43
N THR A 297 21.11 -5.63 17.30
CA THR A 297 21.58 -6.13 18.60
C THR A 297 22.07 -7.58 18.52
N THR A 298 21.40 -8.42 17.73
CA THR A 298 21.65 -9.88 17.71
C THR A 298 21.96 -10.42 16.32
N GLY A 299 21.90 -9.61 15.27
CA GLY A 299 21.89 -10.08 13.89
C GLY A 299 20.51 -10.56 13.43
N THR A 300 20.47 -11.08 12.21
CA THR A 300 19.27 -11.65 11.59
C THR A 300 19.27 -13.17 11.71
N GLU A 301 18.38 -13.90 11.02
CA GLU A 301 18.45 -15.37 11.04
C GLU A 301 19.66 -15.90 10.27
N ARG A 302 20.11 -15.17 9.24
CA ARG A 302 21.19 -15.59 8.34
C ARG A 302 22.51 -14.87 8.56
N PHE A 303 22.49 -13.68 9.16
CA PHE A 303 23.65 -12.81 9.26
C PHE A 303 23.94 -12.43 10.70
N VAL A 304 25.22 -12.43 11.05
CA VAL A 304 25.70 -12.01 12.37
C VAL A 304 25.47 -10.52 12.61
N GLN A 305 25.53 -10.11 13.87
CA GLN A 305 25.28 -8.73 14.30
C GLN A 305 26.20 -7.73 13.57
N GLU A 306 27.49 -8.05 13.42
CA GLU A 306 28.49 -7.18 12.82
C GLU A 306 28.13 -6.84 11.37
N THR A 307 27.60 -7.82 10.63
CA THR A 307 27.10 -7.64 9.27
C THR A 307 25.89 -6.71 9.24
N ALA A 308 24.92 -6.93 10.13
CA ALA A 308 23.72 -6.10 10.20
C ALA A 308 24.06 -4.64 10.54
N VAL A 309 24.93 -4.42 11.52
CA VAL A 309 25.39 -3.08 11.94
C VAL A 309 26.18 -2.38 10.83
N ALA A 310 26.95 -3.12 10.03
CA ALA A 310 27.72 -2.53 8.93
C ALA A 310 26.83 -2.08 7.76
N LEU A 311 25.73 -2.78 7.49
CA LEU A 311 24.93 -2.61 6.28
C LEU A 311 23.62 -1.85 6.50
N LEU A 312 23.10 -1.81 7.73
CA LEU A 312 21.84 -1.17 8.07
C LEU A 312 22.12 0.06 8.95
N ASP A 313 21.95 1.25 8.38
CA ASP A 313 22.31 2.52 9.03
C ASP A 313 21.17 3.04 9.92
N GLU A 314 20.04 3.37 9.31
CA GLU A 314 18.88 3.91 10.02
C GLU A 314 17.56 3.40 9.45
N ILE A 315 16.51 3.46 10.27
CA ILE A 315 15.11 3.35 9.84
C ILE A 315 14.37 4.64 10.17
N ARG A 316 13.76 5.26 9.17
CA ARG A 316 12.91 6.45 9.32
C ARG A 316 11.52 6.17 8.78
N PHE A 317 10.52 6.70 9.48
CA PHE A 317 9.12 6.63 9.07
C PHE A 317 8.76 7.95 8.40
N ILE A 318 8.38 7.87 7.14
CA ILE A 318 8.12 9.02 6.27
C ILE A 318 6.63 9.30 6.28
N ARG A 319 6.26 10.51 6.68
CA ARG A 319 4.87 10.96 6.65
C ARG A 319 4.49 11.43 5.26
N LYS A 320 3.19 11.45 4.97
CA LYS A 320 2.66 11.88 3.67
C LYS A 320 3.01 13.33 3.32
N GLU A 321 3.15 14.21 4.31
CA GLU A 321 3.58 15.60 4.10
C GLU A 321 5.06 15.71 3.70
N GLU A 322 5.84 14.64 3.91
CA GLU A 322 7.26 14.58 3.55
C GLU A 322 7.48 14.12 2.10
N VAL A 323 6.41 13.66 1.43
CA VAL A 323 6.43 13.11 0.07
C VAL A 323 6.32 14.26 -0.96
N GLY A 324 7.45 14.69 -1.53
CA GLY A 324 7.50 15.68 -2.61
C GLY A 324 8.57 16.77 -2.46
N SER A 325 8.93 17.40 -3.59
CA SER A 325 10.17 18.13 -3.92
C SER A 325 10.48 19.43 -3.17
N GLY A 326 9.89 19.65 -2.00
CA GLY A 326 10.32 20.68 -1.04
C GLY A 326 11.22 20.15 0.07
N ASN A 327 11.24 18.83 0.31
CA ASN A 327 11.97 18.22 1.42
C ASN A 327 13.36 17.72 0.99
N ASN A 328 14.32 17.77 1.91
CA ASN A 328 15.66 17.23 1.69
C ASN A 328 16.00 16.16 2.76
N PRO A 329 16.17 14.88 2.40
CA PRO A 329 15.96 14.32 1.07
C PRO A 329 14.45 14.25 0.71
N PRO A 330 14.12 14.23 -0.58
CA PRO A 330 12.76 13.97 -1.03
C PRO A 330 12.39 12.48 -0.81
N HIS A 331 11.08 12.17 -0.84
CA HIS A 331 10.56 10.83 -0.52
C HIS A 331 9.52 10.33 -1.53
N CYS A 332 9.66 10.66 -2.82
CA CYS A 332 8.72 10.11 -3.82
C CYS A 332 8.82 8.59 -3.98
N GLY A 333 9.94 7.98 -3.54
CA GLY A 333 10.06 6.53 -3.43
C GLY A 333 8.96 5.88 -2.58
N SER A 334 8.36 6.61 -1.63
CA SER A 334 7.20 6.16 -0.86
C SER A 334 5.94 5.96 -1.73
N GLU A 335 5.74 6.77 -2.78
CA GLU A 335 4.62 6.62 -3.71
C GLU A 335 4.82 5.38 -4.59
N VAL A 336 6.06 5.14 -5.01
CA VAL A 336 6.43 4.03 -5.88
C VAL A 336 6.32 2.69 -5.17
N VAL A 337 6.81 2.60 -3.93
CA VAL A 337 6.72 1.37 -3.14
C VAL A 337 5.26 1.02 -2.81
N ASP A 338 4.38 2.00 -2.53
CA ASP A 338 2.93 1.77 -2.33
C ASP A 338 2.31 1.08 -3.55
N PHE A 339 2.57 1.61 -4.75
CA PHE A 339 2.08 1.01 -5.99
C PHE A 339 2.62 -0.41 -6.20
N LEU A 340 3.94 -0.57 -6.17
CA LEU A 340 4.62 -1.84 -6.48
C LEU A 340 4.36 -2.91 -5.43
N CYS A 341 4.29 -2.56 -4.15
CA CYS A 341 4.01 -3.49 -3.05
C CYS A 341 2.70 -4.25 -3.32
N SER A 342 1.64 -3.53 -3.70
CA SER A 342 0.34 -4.13 -4.00
C SER A 342 0.40 -5.19 -5.11
N LEU A 343 1.24 -4.98 -6.13
CA LEU A 343 1.39 -5.87 -7.28
C LEU A 343 2.28 -7.08 -6.96
N VAL A 344 3.42 -6.83 -6.34
CA VAL A 344 4.45 -7.84 -6.03
C VAL A 344 3.92 -8.84 -5.02
N CYS A 345 3.29 -8.37 -3.92
CA CYS A 345 2.72 -9.27 -2.93
C CYS A 345 1.59 -10.13 -3.52
N THR A 346 0.79 -9.58 -4.45
CA THR A 346 -0.24 -10.37 -5.15
C THR A 346 0.38 -11.53 -5.92
N GLY A 347 1.46 -11.26 -6.66
CA GLY A 347 2.20 -12.29 -7.37
C GLY A 347 2.68 -13.40 -6.45
N THR A 348 3.36 -13.05 -5.36
CA THR A 348 3.86 -14.02 -4.37
C THR A 348 2.74 -14.84 -3.73
N ARG A 349 1.58 -14.23 -3.41
CA ARG A 349 0.42 -14.94 -2.83
C ARG A 349 -0.17 -15.95 -3.80
N ILE A 350 -0.38 -15.53 -5.05
CA ILE A 350 -0.93 -16.40 -6.09
C ILE A 350 0.00 -17.59 -6.30
N ASP A 351 1.30 -17.35 -6.42
CA ASP A 351 2.28 -18.41 -6.62
C ASP A 351 2.27 -19.42 -5.44
N TYR A 352 2.21 -18.91 -4.20
CA TYR A 352 2.10 -19.76 -3.00
C TYR A 352 0.79 -20.57 -2.97
N LEU A 353 -0.36 -19.93 -3.21
CA LEU A 353 -1.66 -20.58 -3.12
C LEU A 353 -1.89 -21.58 -4.25
N HIS A 354 -1.36 -21.32 -5.45
CA HIS A 354 -1.30 -22.30 -6.54
C HIS A 354 -0.45 -23.51 -6.17
N LYS A 355 0.76 -23.27 -5.62
CA LYS A 355 1.66 -24.34 -5.19
C LYS A 355 1.02 -25.27 -4.15
N ASN A 356 0.17 -24.71 -3.29
CA ASN A 356 -0.55 -25.43 -2.24
C ASN A 356 -1.98 -25.87 -2.65
N SER A 357 -2.35 -25.74 -3.92
CA SER A 357 -3.67 -26.15 -4.46
C SER A 357 -4.87 -25.52 -3.75
N VAL A 358 -4.70 -24.30 -3.20
CA VAL A 358 -5.77 -23.55 -2.53
C VAL A 358 -6.65 -22.82 -3.54
N ILE A 359 -6.06 -22.38 -4.65
CA ILE A 359 -6.75 -21.70 -5.76
C ILE A 359 -6.32 -22.31 -7.10
N SER A 360 -7.11 -22.12 -8.16
CA SER A 360 -6.81 -22.59 -9.52
C SER A 360 -6.17 -21.49 -10.37
N LYS A 361 -5.37 -21.88 -11.38
CA LYS A 361 -4.73 -20.93 -12.31
C LYS A 361 -5.75 -20.24 -13.21
N GLU A 362 -6.86 -20.92 -13.48
CA GLU A 362 -7.96 -20.45 -14.31
C GLU A 362 -8.78 -19.37 -13.59
N ASP A 363 -9.05 -19.55 -12.29
CA ASP A 363 -9.83 -18.58 -11.51
C ASP A 363 -8.97 -17.39 -11.04
N PHE A 364 -7.66 -17.60 -10.84
CA PHE A 364 -6.73 -16.59 -10.34
C PHE A 364 -5.47 -16.43 -11.21
N PRO A 365 -5.62 -16.05 -12.49
CA PRO A 365 -4.47 -15.82 -13.37
C PRO A 365 -3.67 -14.60 -12.87
N LYS A 366 -2.36 -14.76 -12.66
CA LYS A 366 -1.46 -13.70 -12.14
C LYS A 366 -1.54 -12.40 -12.95
N ALA A 367 -1.62 -12.52 -14.28
CA ALA A 367 -1.69 -11.39 -15.20
C ALA A 367 -2.89 -10.45 -14.95
N LYS A 368 -4.02 -10.97 -14.45
CA LYS A 368 -5.22 -10.18 -14.10
C LYS A 368 -4.91 -9.12 -13.05
N TYR A 369 -3.96 -9.40 -12.16
CA TYR A 369 -3.67 -8.54 -11.01
C TYR A 369 -2.47 -7.62 -11.25
N THR A 370 -1.69 -7.87 -12.29
CA THR A 370 -0.55 -7.04 -12.70
C THR A 370 -0.85 -6.23 -13.97
N THR A 371 -2.06 -6.34 -14.51
CA THR A 371 -2.52 -5.62 -15.71
C THR A 371 -3.69 -4.70 -15.38
N LEU A 372 -3.62 -3.47 -15.88
CA LEU A 372 -4.74 -2.53 -15.85
C LEU A 372 -5.52 -2.67 -17.17
N SER A 373 -6.77 -3.10 -17.07
CA SER A 373 -7.68 -3.21 -18.21
C SER A 373 -8.63 -2.01 -18.27
N PHE A 374 -8.93 -1.55 -19.48
CA PHE A 374 -9.70 -0.33 -19.74
C PHE A 374 -10.93 -0.63 -20.59
N GLU A 375 -12.09 -0.07 -20.23
CA GLU A 375 -13.38 -0.38 -20.89
C GLU A 375 -13.52 0.20 -22.33
N GLN A 376 -12.78 1.25 -22.71
CA GLN A 376 -13.04 2.04 -23.93
C GLN A 376 -12.13 1.74 -25.14
N ASN A 377 -11.91 0.47 -25.49
CA ASN A 377 -11.00 0.06 -26.58
C ASN A 377 -9.56 0.61 -26.44
N LEU A 378 -9.14 0.90 -25.21
CA LEU A 378 -7.76 1.29 -24.91
C LEU A 378 -6.95 0.02 -24.66
N SER A 379 -5.66 0.05 -25.00
CA SER A 379 -4.78 -1.09 -24.78
C SER A 379 -4.54 -1.30 -23.29
N ASP A 380 -4.58 -2.56 -22.86
CA ASP A 380 -4.21 -2.96 -21.50
C ASP A 380 -2.76 -2.55 -21.16
N ILE A 381 -2.53 -2.19 -19.90
CA ILE A 381 -1.22 -1.80 -19.39
C ILE A 381 -0.76 -2.83 -18.36
N SER A 382 0.12 -3.74 -18.77
CA SER A 382 0.74 -4.70 -17.86
C SER A 382 1.99 -4.11 -17.18
N PHE A 383 2.17 -4.38 -15.90
CA PHE A 383 3.39 -4.07 -15.13
C PHE A 383 4.23 -5.32 -14.83
N GLN A 384 3.84 -6.47 -15.39
CA GLN A 384 4.51 -7.75 -15.16
C GLN A 384 5.99 -7.71 -15.57
N ASP A 385 6.31 -7.06 -16.70
CA ASP A 385 7.68 -6.93 -17.20
C ASP A 385 8.58 -6.15 -16.24
N ILE A 386 8.06 -5.11 -15.59
CA ILE A 386 8.81 -4.35 -14.58
C ILE A 386 9.05 -5.19 -13.34
N ILE A 387 8.04 -5.95 -12.89
CA ILE A 387 8.20 -6.81 -11.71
C ILE A 387 9.24 -7.89 -11.99
N GLU A 388 9.19 -8.55 -13.15
CA GLU A 388 10.14 -9.60 -13.53
C GLU A 388 11.58 -9.06 -13.71
N ASP A 389 11.74 -7.87 -14.30
CA ASP A 389 13.04 -7.24 -14.49
C ASP A 389 13.66 -6.72 -13.18
N LYS A 390 12.84 -6.17 -12.28
CA LYS A 390 13.33 -5.46 -11.08
C LYS A 390 13.29 -6.31 -9.81
N LEU A 391 12.59 -7.44 -9.77
CA LEU A 391 12.51 -8.31 -8.59
C LEU A 391 13.83 -9.05 -8.38
N PHE A 392 14.56 -8.65 -7.34
CA PHE A 392 15.79 -9.31 -6.94
C PHE A 392 15.49 -10.61 -6.18
N LEU A 393 14.66 -10.54 -5.14
CA LEU A 393 14.31 -11.70 -4.33
C LEU A 393 12.91 -11.54 -3.73
N ALA A 394 12.13 -12.63 -3.79
CA ALA A 394 10.88 -12.78 -3.06
C ALA A 394 10.95 -14.01 -2.16
N THR A 395 10.47 -13.89 -0.93
CA THR A 395 10.38 -15.00 0.02
C THR A 395 9.00 -15.06 0.67
N THR A 396 8.55 -16.28 0.95
CA THR A 396 7.30 -16.54 1.65
C THR A 396 7.60 -17.22 2.98
N ILE A 397 7.11 -16.65 4.06
CA ILE A 397 7.09 -17.27 5.39
C ILE A 397 5.76 -18.02 5.49
N ASP A 398 5.87 -19.35 5.56
CA ASP A 398 4.75 -20.24 5.80
C ASP A 398 4.73 -20.69 7.27
N TYR A 399 3.65 -20.36 7.98
CA TYR A 399 3.41 -20.76 9.36
C TYR A 399 2.22 -21.73 9.53
N SER A 400 1.78 -22.35 8.42
CA SER A 400 0.61 -23.23 8.37
C SER A 400 0.74 -24.55 9.14
#